data_AF-A0A5K0V0B5-F1
#
_entry.id   AF-A0A5K0V0B5-F1
#
_cell.length_a   1.000
_cell.length_b   1.000
_cell.length_c   1.000
_cell.angle_alpha   90.00
_cell.angle_beta   90.00
_cell.angle_gamma   90.00
#
_symmetry.space_group_name_H-M   'P 1'
#
loop_
_entity.id
_entity.type
_entity.pdbx_description
1 polymer ?
#
loop_
_entity_poly.entity_id
_entity_poly.type
_entity_poly.pdbx_seq_one_letter_code
_entity_poly.pdbx_strand_id
1 'polypeptide(L)'
;YDAHVLDHLASLQFTTSTYYMLASNIKQLAEDLCGGRCVFFLEGGYNLHSLSYSVADTFFAFLGEPSIASKVDNPAILYEEPMTKVRNAIQRVKHIHSL
;
A
#
# COMPACT_ATOMS: atom_id res chain seq x y z
N TYR A 1 -2.63 1.35 7.50
CA TYR A 1 -1.17 1.13 7.60
C TYR A 1 -0.81 -0.09 8.44
N ASP A 2 -1.78 -0.68 9.14
CA ASP A 2 -1.71 -1.96 9.86
C ASP A 2 -1.47 -3.20 8.98
N ALA A 3 -1.62 -3.09 7.65
CA ALA A 3 -1.19 -4.13 6.72
C ALA A 3 0.34 -4.24 6.57
N HIS A 4 1.11 -3.30 7.13
CA HIS A 4 2.57 -3.34 7.07
C HIS A 4 3.12 -4.58 7.76
N VAL A 5 4.16 -5.22 7.20
CA VAL A 5 4.77 -6.47 7.71
C VAL A 5 5.33 -6.38 9.15
N LEU A 6 5.52 -5.16 9.66
CA LEU A 6 6.00 -4.90 11.01
C LEU A 6 4.86 -4.63 12.00
N ASP A 7 3.63 -4.51 11.51
CA ASP A 7 2.44 -4.41 12.33
C ASP A 7 1.93 -5.81 12.65
N HIS A 8 1.74 -6.07 13.95
CA HIS A 8 1.47 -7.41 14.46
C HIS A 8 -0.01 -7.79 14.40
N LEU A 9 -0.91 -6.86 14.06
CA LEU A 9 -2.35 -7.12 14.12
C LEU A 9 -2.89 -7.79 12.86
N ALA A 10 -2.48 -7.35 11.67
CA ALA A 10 -3.11 -7.81 10.42
C ALA A 10 -2.50 -9.10 9.84
N SER A 11 -1.24 -9.42 10.19
CA SER A 11 -0.49 -10.53 9.58
C SER A 11 -0.43 -10.45 8.04
N LEU A 12 -0.24 -9.24 7.52
CA LEU A 12 -0.05 -8.95 6.09
C LEU A 12 1.41 -8.57 5.83
N GLN A 13 1.79 -8.48 4.55
CA GLN A 13 3.19 -8.29 4.13
C GLN A 13 3.42 -6.99 3.36
N PHE A 14 2.62 -5.95 3.58
CA PHE A 14 2.87 -4.68 2.91
C PHE A 14 4.16 -4.08 3.46
N THR A 15 4.87 -3.35 2.61
CA THR A 15 6.05 -2.59 3.03
C THR A 15 5.83 -1.10 2.76
N THR A 16 6.78 -0.26 3.17
CA THR A 16 6.76 1.18 2.87
C THR A 16 6.59 1.41 1.36
N SER A 17 7.32 0.64 0.53
CA SER A 17 7.21 0.70 -0.94
C SER A 17 5.79 0.40 -1.46
N THR A 18 5.05 -0.47 -0.77
CA THR A 18 3.68 -0.83 -1.16
C THR A 18 2.76 0.38 -1.00
N TYR A 19 2.89 1.13 0.10
CA TYR A 19 2.10 2.34 0.33
C TYR A 19 2.42 3.45 -0.67
N TYR A 20 3.70 3.65 -0.99
CA TYR A 20 4.10 4.58 -2.05
C TYR A 20 3.50 4.23 -3.41
N MET A 21 3.55 2.95 -3.81
CA MET A 21 3.00 2.48 -5.07
C MET A 21 1.47 2.67 -5.12
N LEU A 22 0.75 2.31 -4.06
CA LEU A 22 -0.69 2.51 -3.96
C LEU A 22 -1.06 4.00 -4.04
N ALA A 23 -0.36 4.85 -3.29
CA ALA A 23 -0.56 6.30 -3.31
C ALA A 23 -0.30 6.90 -4.69
N SER A 24 0.77 6.47 -5.38
CA SER A 24 1.09 6.90 -6.74
C SER A 24 -0.01 6.52 -7.74
N ASN A 25 -0.51 5.28 -7.66
CA ASN A 25 -1.58 4.81 -8.53
C ASN A 25 -2.90 5.54 -8.27
N ILE A 26 -3.24 5.78 -7.00
CA ILE A 26 -4.46 6.53 -6.64
C ILE A 26 -4.34 8.00 -7.08
N LYS A 27 -3.16 8.62 -6.94
CA LYS A 27 -2.89 9.98 -7.47
C LYS A 27 -3.15 10.02 -8.98
N GLN A 28 -2.62 9.07 -9.75
CA GLN A 28 -2.83 9.02 -11.19
C GLN A 28 -4.32 8.87 -11.54
N LEU A 29 -5.03 7.96 -10.87
CA LEU A 29 -6.46 7.81 -11.04
C LEU A 29 -7.23 9.10 -10.69
N ALA A 30 -6.79 9.84 -9.68
CA ALA A 30 -7.39 11.12 -9.32
C ALA A 30 -7.13 12.20 -10.37
N GLU A 31 -5.97 12.22 -11.01
CA GLU A 31 -5.69 13.08 -12.17
C GLU A 31 -6.64 12.76 -13.32
N ASP A 32 -6.76 11.47 -13.67
CA ASP A 32 -7.55 11.00 -14.81
C ASP A 32 -9.06 11.18 -14.61
N LEU A 33 -9.57 10.92 -13.40
CA LEU A 33 -11.01 10.78 -13.13
C LEU A 33 -11.58 11.90 -12.27
N CYS A 34 -10.75 12.56 -11.45
CA CYS A 34 -11.19 13.50 -10.43
C CYS A 34 -10.60 14.91 -10.60
N GLY A 35 -9.92 15.19 -11.72
CA GLY A 35 -9.25 16.47 -11.97
C GLY A 35 -8.18 16.79 -10.92
N GLY A 36 -7.42 15.78 -10.51
CA GLY A 36 -6.33 15.86 -9.55
C GLY A 36 -6.75 15.94 -8.08
N ARG A 37 -8.05 15.86 -7.77
CA ARG A 37 -8.54 15.97 -6.38
C ARG A 37 -8.55 14.62 -5.69
N CYS A 38 -7.78 14.48 -4.62
CA CYS A 38 -7.76 13.32 -3.77
C CYS A 38 -7.56 13.72 -2.30
N VAL A 39 -8.18 12.98 -1.38
CA VAL A 39 -8.02 13.16 0.07
C VAL A 39 -7.80 11.79 0.70
N PHE A 40 -6.79 11.69 1.56
CA PHE A 40 -6.48 10.48 2.31
C PHE A 40 -6.76 10.74 3.80
N PHE A 41 -7.44 9.79 4.44
CA PHE A 41 -7.65 9.78 5.89
C PHE A 41 -6.71 8.76 6.53
N LEU A 42 -6.05 9.16 7.61
CA LEU A 42 -5.24 8.23 8.40
C LEU A 42 -6.17 7.36 9.25
N GLU A 43 -6.10 6.05 9.04
CA GLU A 43 -6.84 5.04 9.80
C GLU A 43 -5.89 4.25 10.73
N GLY A 44 -5.99 2.92 10.76
CA GLY A 44 -5.14 2.05 11.58
C GLY A 44 -3.66 2.00 11.18
N GLY A 45 -2.84 1.62 12.16
CA GLY A 45 -1.38 1.49 12.06
C GLY A 45 -0.78 1.60 13.47
N TYR A 46 -0.26 0.49 13.97
CA TYR A 46 0.03 0.29 15.39
C TYR A 46 1.52 0.06 15.66
N ASN A 47 2.31 -0.22 14.62
CA ASN A 47 3.76 -0.06 14.68
C ASN A 47 4.14 1.39 14.29
N LEU A 48 4.54 2.20 15.27
CA LEU A 48 4.80 3.64 15.08
C LEU A 48 5.93 3.92 14.08
N HIS A 49 6.97 3.07 14.03
CA HIS A 49 8.07 3.26 13.08
C HIS A 49 7.60 3.02 11.65
N SER A 50 7.02 1.86 11.35
CA SER A 50 6.53 1.59 10.00
C SER A 50 5.39 2.51 9.58
N LEU A 51 4.54 2.91 10.53
CA LEU A 51 3.50 3.92 10.28
C LEU A 51 4.14 5.23 9.82
N SER A 52 5.13 5.74 10.56
CA SER A 52 5.79 7.01 10.24
C SER A 52 6.43 7.00 8.84
N TYR A 53 7.13 5.93 8.48
CA TYR A 53 7.75 5.80 7.16
C TYR A 53 6.71 5.65 6.06
N SER A 54 5.69 4.81 6.25
CA SER A 54 4.64 4.58 5.25
C SER A 54 3.78 5.83 4.98
N VAL A 55 3.49 6.61 6.01
CA VAL A 55 2.79 7.91 5.85
C VAL A 55 3.69 8.89 5.10
N ALA A 56 4.96 9.01 5.46
CA ALA A 56 5.89 9.88 4.74
C ALA A 56 6.01 9.49 3.26
N ASP A 57 6.13 8.19 2.95
CA ASP A 57 6.23 7.69 1.57
C ASP A 57 4.93 7.92 0.76
N THR A 58 3.77 7.89 1.43
CA THR A 58 2.49 8.28 0.81
C THR A 58 2.51 9.74 0.36
N PHE A 59 3.09 10.65 1.16
CA PHE A 59 3.26 12.04 0.76
C PHE A 59 4.34 12.22 -0.31
N PHE A 60 5.44 11.46 -0.27
CA PHE A 60 6.43 11.49 -1.35
C PHE A 60 5.81 11.11 -2.70
N ALA A 61 4.94 10.09 -2.74
CA ALA A 61 4.17 9.76 -3.94
C ALA A 61 3.31 10.95 -4.44
N PHE A 62 2.65 11.69 -3.55
CA PHE A 62 1.88 12.88 -3.94
C PHE A 62 2.74 14.00 -4.49
N LEU A 63 3.89 14.24 -3.86
CA LEU A 63 4.84 15.26 -4.29
C LEU A 63 5.62 14.86 -5.55
N GLY A 64 5.57 13.59 -5.96
CA GLY A 64 6.38 13.07 -7.06
C GLY A 64 7.85 12.87 -6.68
N GLU A 65 8.12 12.72 -5.38
CA GLU A 65 9.44 12.54 -4.81
C GLU A 65 9.80 11.05 -4.75
N PRO A 66 11.09 10.67 -4.82
CA PRO A 66 11.50 9.28 -4.69
C PRO A 66 11.15 8.67 -3.34
N SER A 67 10.69 7.41 -3.36
CA SER A 67 10.44 6.61 -2.17
C SER A 67 11.70 6.39 -1.31
N ILE A 68 11.53 6.39 0.01
CA ILE A 68 12.59 6.03 0.98
C ILE A 68 12.62 4.54 1.31
N ALA A 69 11.73 3.74 0.72
CA ALA A 69 11.55 2.32 1.02
C ALA A 69 12.87 1.53 0.97
N SER A 70 13.77 1.84 0.03
CA SER A 70 15.09 1.20 -0.07
C SER A 70 15.96 1.30 1.18
N LYS A 71 15.68 2.24 2.08
CA LYS A 71 16.40 2.47 3.34
C LYS A 71 15.72 1.82 4.55
N VAL A 72 14.41 1.59 4.47
CA VAL A 72 13.59 1.22 5.65
C VAL A 72 12.91 -0.14 5.52
N ASP A 73 12.69 -0.61 4.29
CA ASP A 73 12.12 -1.94 4.04
C ASP A 73 13.21 -3.00 4.15
N ASN A 74 12.82 -4.14 4.70
CA ASN A 74 13.65 -5.33 4.76
C ASN A 74 12.96 -6.47 3.99
N PRO A 75 13.39 -6.84 2.78
CA PRO A 75 12.76 -7.93 2.04
C PRO A 75 12.99 -9.30 2.68
N ALA A 76 13.98 -9.45 3.57
CA ALA A 76 14.31 -10.73 4.19
C ALA A 76 13.29 -11.18 5.26
N ILE A 77 12.39 -10.30 5.72
CA ILE A 77 11.31 -10.66 6.64
C ILE A 77 10.03 -11.09 5.92
N LEU A 78 10.02 -11.04 4.58
CA LEU A 78 8.88 -11.48 3.79
C LEU A 78 8.92 -13.00 3.60
N TYR A 79 7.75 -13.62 3.66
CA TYR A 79 7.49 -15.01 3.35
C TYR A 79 6.77 -15.17 2.01
N GLU A 80 6.71 -16.41 1.52
CA GLU A 80 6.12 -16.74 0.23
C GLU A 80 4.66 -16.23 0.11
N GLU A 81 4.40 -15.49 -0.97
CA GLU A 81 3.07 -14.95 -1.21
C GLU A 81 2.07 -16.07 -1.54
N PRO A 82 0.85 -16.04 -0.96
CA PRO A 82 -0.17 -17.04 -1.23
C PRO A 82 -0.87 -16.81 -2.59
N MET A 83 -0.11 -16.83 -3.68
CA MET A 83 -0.52 -16.40 -5.02
C MET A 83 -1.77 -17.11 -5.55
N THR A 84 -1.92 -18.41 -5.25
CA THR A 84 -3.12 -19.16 -5.64
C THR A 84 -4.37 -18.63 -4.93
N LYS A 85 -4.27 -18.33 -3.62
CA LYS A 85 -5.40 -17.74 -2.87
C LYS A 85 -5.74 -16.35 -3.38
N VAL A 86 -4.73 -15.51 -3.63
CA VAL A 86 -4.90 -14.15 -4.17
C VAL A 86 -5.57 -14.20 -5.54
N ARG A 87 -5.08 -15.05 -6.46
CA ARG A 87 -5.67 -15.20 -7.80
C ARG A 87 -7.13 -15.65 -7.72
N ASN A 88 -7.45 -16.62 -6.88
CA ASN A 88 -8.82 -17.09 -6.70
C ASN A 88 -9.73 -15.99 -6.13
N ALA A 89 -9.24 -15.20 -5.18
CA ALA A 89 -9.97 -14.06 -4.64
C ALA A 89 -10.25 -13.01 -5.72
N ILE A 90 -9.25 -12.65 -6.53
CA ILE A 90 -9.42 -11.70 -7.64
C ILE A 90 -10.43 -12.21 -8.66
N GLN A 91 -10.36 -13.48 -9.07
CA GLN A 91 -11.31 -14.06 -10.03
C GLN A 91 -12.75 -14.05 -9.48
N ARG A 92 -12.92 -14.34 -8.19
CA ARG A 92 -14.23 -14.25 -7.54
C ARG A 92 -14.78 -12.83 -7.55
N VAL A 93 -13.96 -11.83 -7.23
CA VAL A 93 -14.36 -10.42 -7.27
C VAL A 93 -14.75 -10.02 -8.70
N LYS A 94 -13.95 -10.38 -9.71
CA LYS A 94 -14.28 -10.12 -11.12
C LYS A 94 -15.62 -10.72 -11.52
N HIS A 95 -15.86 -11.98 -11.16
CA HIS A 95 -17.12 -12.66 -11.44
C HIS A 95 -18.34 -11.94 -10.82
N ILE A 96 -18.22 -11.52 -9.54
CA ILE A 96 -19.30 -10.78 -8.84
C ILE A 96 -19.60 -9.44 -9.54
N HIS A 97 -18.57 -8.78 -10.07
CA HIS A 97 -18.67 -7.48 -10.72
C HIS A 97 -18.83 -7.54 -12.25
N SER A 98 -19.01 -8.73 -12.83
CA SER A 98 -19.11 -8.95 -14.28
C SER A 98 -17.94 -8.38 -15.10
N LEU A 99 -16.72 -8.50 -14.56
CA LEU A 99 -15.45 -8.09 -15.17
C LEU A 99 -14.66 -9.27 -15.76
#